data_AF-A0A166L5D7-F1
#
_entry.id   AF-A0A166L5D7-F1
#
_cell.length_a   1.000
_cell.length_b   1.000
_cell.length_c   1.000
_cell.angle_alpha   90.00
_cell.angle_beta   90.00
_cell.angle_gamma   90.00
#
_symmetry.space_group_name_H-M   'P 1'
#
loop_
_entity.id
_entity.type
_entity.pdbx_description
1 polymer ?
#
loop_
_entity_poly.entity_id
_entity_poly.type
_entity_poly.pdbx_seq_one_letter_code
_entity_poly.pdbx_strand_id
1 'polypeptide(L)'
;DWDGWPDGDWSRKYSHKFFIATGKLMSHWASNPKGGPKRGKGDNNAKKWRDGHATGRTCVGVIVCDNSSCDIVIRPQTRNEKRREQLAENCRCAVGTLCHIDCGIVSWIWKYKKVTALPLLVGVPTIHGPGQSVAEISPVLLNQDRIKAERRTIIRRAPTELGADSFIRQFAEFQNGHPGFVVHSTIGLVTVIVMQTRYMASNLVSDQLNDQAVNGIVTDAAHGYWQDPKALLLISSVYGFALNCWVPGLVSYTNGASENHYRLHFLALFLSIHEECQRRETVAGDSYLANVVDFSEAQRAGFITAFVDFRTEHPLEGESPTELELRNRAATLLKGCIQHFRSQITRVKRIGGVVPPAL
;
A
#
# COMPACT_ATOMS: atom_id res chain seq x y z
N ASP A 1 -4.81 10.96 19.61
CA ASP A 1 -5.48 10.37 18.45
C ASP A 1 -5.92 11.45 17.47
N TRP A 2 -6.04 11.09 16.19
CA TRP A 2 -6.54 11.93 15.11
C TRP A 2 -7.74 11.20 14.54
N ASP A 3 -8.93 11.71 14.82
CA ASP A 3 -10.23 11.16 14.42
C ASP A 3 -10.69 11.68 13.05
N GLY A 4 -9.93 12.58 12.45
CA GLY A 4 -10.24 13.20 11.17
C GLY A 4 -11.28 14.32 11.24
N TRP A 5 -11.80 14.68 12.41
CA TRP A 5 -12.80 15.75 12.60
C TRP A 5 -12.23 16.89 13.47
N PRO A 6 -11.22 17.62 12.98
CA PRO A 6 -10.69 18.76 13.73
C PRO A 6 -11.76 19.85 13.83
N ASP A 7 -12.10 20.24 15.06
CA ASP A 7 -13.08 21.29 15.34
C ASP A 7 -12.58 22.24 16.45
N GLY A 8 -12.97 23.51 16.36
CA GLY A 8 -12.50 24.58 17.23
C GLY A 8 -11.07 25.07 16.95
N ASP A 9 -10.60 26.02 17.77
CA ASP A 9 -9.23 26.52 17.72
C ASP A 9 -8.31 25.64 18.57
N TRP A 10 -7.43 24.89 17.90
CA TRP A 10 -6.47 24.03 18.59
C TRP A 10 -5.18 23.89 17.80
N SER A 11 -4.10 23.53 18.51
CA SER A 11 -2.82 23.21 17.91
C SER A 11 -2.20 21.97 18.58
N ARG A 12 -1.64 21.05 17.78
CA ARG A 12 -0.99 19.84 18.29
C ARG A 12 0.23 19.49 17.45
N LYS A 13 1.22 18.91 18.11
CA LYS A 13 2.43 18.36 17.45
C LYS A 13 2.21 16.88 17.18
N TYR A 14 2.44 16.48 15.93
CA TYR A 14 2.40 15.08 15.51
C TYR A 14 3.78 14.62 15.08
N SER A 15 4.11 13.35 15.33
CA SER A 15 5.32 12.75 14.79
C SER A 15 5.20 12.58 13.26
N HIS A 16 6.31 12.54 12.54
CA HIS A 16 6.27 12.32 11.09
C HIS A 16 5.68 10.95 10.74
N LYS A 17 5.98 9.91 11.53
CA LYS A 17 5.38 8.57 11.40
C LYS A 17 3.85 8.62 11.51
N PHE A 18 3.33 9.34 12.51
CA PHE A 18 1.88 9.50 12.70
C PHE A 18 1.23 10.32 11.57
N PHE A 19 1.92 11.37 11.10
CA PHE A 19 1.47 12.16 9.95
C PHE A 19 1.30 11.30 8.68
N ILE A 20 2.22 10.37 8.42
CA ILE A 20 2.11 9.44 7.28
C ILE A 20 0.98 8.42 7.51
N ALA A 21 0.91 7.80 8.69
CA ALA A 21 -0.10 6.79 9.01
C ALA A 21 -1.55 7.31 8.92
N THR A 22 -1.76 8.62 9.12
CA THR A 22 -3.07 9.28 9.06
C THR A 22 -3.37 9.93 7.70
N GLY A 23 -2.66 9.52 6.64
CA GLY A 23 -2.90 10.06 5.29
C GLY A 23 -2.58 11.56 5.20
N LYS A 24 -1.50 12.01 5.85
CA LYS A 24 -1.09 13.42 5.95
C LYS A 24 -2.08 14.27 6.75
N LEU A 25 -2.55 13.74 7.89
CA LEU A 25 -3.61 14.32 8.72
C LEU A 25 -4.83 14.66 7.85
N MET A 26 -5.38 13.64 7.18
CA MET A 26 -6.56 13.82 6.32
C MET A 26 -7.72 14.31 7.19
N SER A 27 -8.38 15.37 6.75
CA SER A 27 -9.57 15.92 7.41
C SER A 27 -10.81 15.46 6.66
N HIS A 28 -11.82 15.03 7.42
CA HIS A 28 -13.14 14.74 6.90
C HIS A 28 -13.93 16.01 6.63
N TRP A 29 -13.47 17.22 6.94
CA TRP A 29 -14.11 18.44 6.43
C TRP A 29 -13.85 18.65 4.93
N ALA A 30 -14.86 19.11 4.19
CA ALA A 30 -14.67 19.53 2.80
C ALA A 30 -13.76 20.75 2.77
N SER A 31 -12.62 20.66 2.07
CA SER A 31 -11.62 21.73 2.09
C SER A 31 -10.90 21.93 0.75
N ASN A 32 -10.55 23.18 0.46
CA ASN A 32 -9.77 23.58 -0.71
C ASN A 32 -8.31 23.85 -0.33
N PRO A 33 -7.32 23.45 -1.16
CA PRO A 33 -5.93 23.80 -0.95
C PRO A 33 -5.74 25.33 -0.99
N LYS A 34 -5.10 25.92 0.02
CA LYS A 34 -4.80 27.36 0.07
C LYS A 34 -3.35 27.69 -0.31
N GLY A 35 -2.46 26.69 -0.34
CA GLY A 35 -1.02 26.91 -0.47
C GLY A 35 -0.38 27.35 0.85
N GLY A 36 0.90 27.74 0.80
CA GLY A 36 1.63 28.27 1.95
C GLY A 36 1.38 29.77 2.17
N PRO A 37 1.74 30.33 3.34
CA PRO A 37 1.73 31.78 3.56
C PRO A 37 2.66 32.49 2.55
N LYS A 38 2.32 33.70 2.13
CA LYS A 38 3.09 34.48 1.12
C LYS A 38 4.52 34.86 1.54
N ARG A 39 4.90 34.68 2.82
CA ARG A 39 6.24 35.01 3.33
C ARG A 39 7.18 33.81 3.23
N GLY A 40 7.92 33.73 2.12
CA GLY A 40 9.02 32.79 1.93
C GLY A 40 8.57 31.32 1.79
N LYS A 41 9.25 30.56 0.93
CA LYS A 41 9.08 29.10 0.91
C LYS A 41 9.68 28.56 2.21
N GLY A 42 8.85 28.37 3.23
CA GLY A 42 9.28 27.87 4.54
C GLY A 42 10.15 26.61 4.42
N ASP A 43 11.10 26.44 5.32
CA ASP A 43 12.12 25.40 5.23
C ASP A 43 11.68 24.14 5.99
N ASN A 44 11.66 22.99 5.31
CA ASN A 44 11.39 21.69 5.96
C ASN A 44 12.42 21.38 7.07
N ASN A 45 13.61 21.98 7.01
CA ASN A 45 14.67 21.86 8.00
C ASN A 45 14.65 22.93 9.11
N ALA A 46 13.65 23.82 9.10
CA ALA A 46 13.54 24.88 10.08
C ALA A 46 13.53 24.35 11.52
N LYS A 47 14.25 25.03 12.42
CA LYS A 47 14.34 24.66 13.84
C LYS A 47 13.13 25.11 14.66
N LYS A 48 12.44 26.16 14.20
CA LYS A 48 11.18 26.67 14.78
C LYS A 48 10.04 26.36 13.82
N TRP A 49 8.87 26.03 14.36
CA TRP A 49 7.70 25.69 13.54
C TRP A 49 7.24 26.85 12.65
N ARG A 50 7.41 28.10 13.10
CA ARG A 50 7.01 29.33 12.38
C ARG A 50 7.80 29.57 11.10
N ASP A 51 9.02 29.03 11.04
CA ASP A 51 9.91 29.14 9.87
C ASP A 51 9.79 27.89 8.98
N GLY A 52 8.96 26.92 9.40
CA GLY A 52 8.73 25.66 8.73
C GLY A 52 7.93 25.79 7.44
N HIS A 53 7.97 24.74 6.61
CA HIS A 53 7.14 24.69 5.43
C HIS A 53 5.66 24.53 5.82
N ALA A 54 4.84 25.53 5.49
CA ALA A 54 3.41 25.53 5.78
C ALA A 54 2.55 25.17 4.56
N THR A 55 1.50 24.40 4.80
CA THR A 55 0.42 24.15 3.84
C THR A 55 -0.93 24.43 4.50
N GLY A 56 -1.75 25.28 3.88
CA GLY A 56 -3.08 25.63 4.35
C GLY A 56 -4.20 24.89 3.61
N ARG A 57 -5.31 24.63 4.32
CA ARG A 57 -6.58 24.14 3.75
C ARG A 57 -7.71 25.03 4.23
N THR A 58 -8.52 25.55 3.32
CA THR A 58 -9.70 26.37 3.65
C THR A 58 -10.93 25.46 3.71
N CYS A 59 -11.65 25.47 4.82
CA CYS A 59 -12.94 24.78 4.96
C CYS A 59 -13.96 25.40 4.00
N VAL A 60 -14.65 24.53 3.28
CA VAL A 60 -15.68 24.90 2.31
C VAL A 60 -17.04 25.08 2.99
N GLY A 61 -17.19 24.65 4.24
CA GLY A 61 -18.46 24.68 4.97
C GLY A 61 -19.35 23.48 4.67
N VAL A 62 -20.67 23.68 4.72
CA VAL A 62 -21.68 22.61 4.60
C VAL A 62 -22.86 23.06 3.74
N ILE A 63 -23.53 22.12 3.10
CA ILE A 63 -24.81 22.38 2.43
C ILE A 63 -25.91 21.83 3.33
N VAL A 64 -26.94 22.64 3.59
CA VAL A 64 -28.10 22.28 4.41
C VAL A 64 -29.39 22.53 3.65
N CYS A 65 -30.48 21.93 4.10
CA CYS A 65 -31.81 22.27 3.60
C CYS A 65 -32.31 23.57 4.25
N ASP A 66 -33.00 24.42 3.49
CA ASP A 66 -33.71 25.60 4.02
C ASP A 66 -34.96 25.26 4.85
N ASN A 67 -35.51 24.06 4.70
CA ASN A 67 -36.63 23.57 5.49
C ASN A 67 -36.18 23.26 6.92
N SER A 68 -36.68 24.04 7.88
CA SER A 68 -36.41 23.89 9.32
C SER A 68 -36.73 22.51 9.92
N SER A 69 -37.55 21.70 9.25
CA SER A 69 -37.87 20.32 9.67
C SER A 69 -36.98 19.25 9.04
N CYS A 70 -35.96 19.65 8.27
CA CYS A 70 -35.08 18.75 7.52
C CYS A 70 -33.63 18.81 8.04
N ASP A 71 -33.18 17.73 8.67
CA ASP A 71 -31.82 17.61 9.25
C ASP A 71 -30.75 17.14 8.25
N ILE A 72 -31.01 17.27 6.95
CA ILE A 72 -30.08 16.80 5.93
C ILE A 72 -28.90 17.75 5.80
N VAL A 73 -27.71 17.25 6.12
CA VAL A 73 -26.42 17.92 5.91
C VAL A 73 -25.64 17.21 4.80
N ILE A 74 -25.27 17.95 3.78
CA ILE A 74 -24.56 17.45 2.60
C ILE A 74 -23.14 18.01 2.58
N ARG A 75 -22.19 17.13 2.29
CA ARG A 75 -20.80 17.50 2.04
C ARG A 75 -20.70 18.30 0.71
N PRO A 76 -20.22 19.55 0.73
CA PRO A 76 -20.03 20.31 -0.49
C PRO A 76 -18.91 19.74 -1.36
N GLN A 77 -19.08 19.80 -2.67
CA GLN A 77 -17.99 19.57 -3.63
C GLN A 77 -16.97 20.70 -3.53
N THR A 78 -15.68 20.35 -3.64
CA THR A 78 -14.57 21.29 -3.48
C THR A 78 -14.46 22.27 -4.66
N ARG A 79 -14.72 21.79 -5.88
CA ARG A 79 -14.77 22.62 -7.10
C ARG A 79 -16.07 23.44 -7.17
N ASN A 80 -15.95 24.73 -7.46
CA ASN A 80 -17.09 25.66 -7.50
C ASN A 80 -18.15 25.29 -8.54
N GLU A 81 -17.75 24.77 -9.71
CA GLU A 81 -18.67 24.31 -10.75
C GLU A 81 -19.55 23.15 -10.26
N LYS A 82 -18.94 22.08 -9.77
CA LYS A 82 -19.66 20.93 -9.19
C LYS A 82 -20.51 21.27 -7.98
N ARG A 83 -20.11 22.29 -7.22
CA ARG A 83 -20.91 22.75 -6.08
C ARG A 83 -22.16 23.50 -6.53
N ARG A 84 -22.08 24.27 -7.62
CA ARG A 84 -23.26 24.90 -8.23
C ARG A 84 -24.22 23.85 -8.76
N GLU A 85 -23.71 22.77 -9.37
CA GLU A 85 -24.52 21.62 -9.76
C GLU A 85 -25.24 21.00 -8.55
N GLN A 86 -24.53 20.75 -7.44
CA GLN A 86 -25.14 20.26 -6.20
C GLN A 86 -26.23 21.17 -5.64
N LEU A 87 -26.07 22.49 -5.72
CA LEU A 87 -27.05 23.45 -5.22
C LEU A 87 -28.28 23.58 -6.13
N ALA A 88 -28.16 23.17 -7.40
CA ALA A 88 -29.27 23.13 -8.34
C ALA A 88 -30.13 21.87 -8.18
N GLU A 89 -29.68 20.87 -7.42
CA GLU A 89 -30.45 19.68 -7.09
C GLU A 89 -31.45 19.95 -5.94
N ASN A 90 -32.59 19.28 -5.98
CA ASN A 90 -33.56 19.32 -4.89
C ASN A 90 -33.04 18.56 -3.66
N CYS A 91 -33.43 19.02 -2.47
CA CYS A 91 -33.17 18.25 -1.26
C CYS A 91 -33.94 16.91 -1.31
N ARG A 92 -33.39 15.86 -0.68
CA ARG A 92 -34.04 14.54 -0.62
C ARG A 92 -35.37 14.54 0.15
N CYS A 93 -35.65 15.57 0.94
CA CYS A 93 -36.96 15.75 1.57
C CYS A 93 -38.05 16.18 0.57
N ALA A 94 -37.69 16.48 -0.69
CA ALA A 94 -38.55 16.94 -1.77
C ALA A 94 -39.28 18.30 -1.54
N VAL A 95 -39.18 18.87 -0.34
CA VAL A 95 -39.87 20.12 0.04
C VAL A 95 -38.93 21.32 0.03
N GLY A 96 -37.71 21.16 0.54
CA GLY A 96 -36.77 22.27 0.69
C GLY A 96 -35.68 22.31 -0.40
N THR A 97 -35.05 23.47 -0.50
CA THR A 97 -33.95 23.77 -1.40
C THR A 97 -32.62 23.69 -0.65
N LEU A 98 -31.54 23.35 -1.37
CA LEU A 98 -30.21 23.25 -0.81
C LEU A 98 -29.53 24.63 -0.73
N CYS A 99 -29.07 25.00 0.46
CA CYS A 99 -28.36 26.24 0.74
C CYS A 99 -26.93 25.95 1.21
N HIS A 100 -25.95 26.66 0.65
CA HIS A 100 -24.55 26.56 1.06
C HIS A 100 -24.26 27.53 2.20
N ILE A 101 -23.82 26.99 3.34
CA ILE A 101 -23.27 27.76 4.45
C ILE A 101 -21.74 27.73 4.31
N ASP A 102 -21.15 28.87 3.93
CA ASP A 102 -19.70 29.01 3.87
C ASP A 102 -19.10 29.10 5.28
N CYS A 103 -17.93 28.50 5.45
CA CYS A 103 -17.18 28.50 6.70
C CYS A 103 -15.95 29.41 6.62
N GLY A 104 -15.18 29.35 5.53
CA GLY A 104 -13.98 30.17 5.34
C GLY A 104 -12.81 29.93 6.31
N ILE A 105 -12.96 29.08 7.35
CA ILE A 105 -11.92 28.78 8.33
C ILE A 105 -10.73 28.10 7.66
N VAL A 106 -9.50 28.45 8.09
CA VAL A 106 -8.27 27.92 7.51
C VAL A 106 -7.53 27.09 8.54
N SER A 107 -7.24 25.84 8.20
CA SER A 107 -6.32 24.99 8.97
C SER A 107 -4.91 25.05 8.36
N TRP A 108 -3.89 25.06 9.22
CA TRP A 108 -2.48 25.14 8.81
C TRP A 108 -1.70 23.93 9.31
N ILE A 109 -0.91 23.33 8.43
CA ILE A 109 0.02 22.26 8.76
C ILE A 109 1.45 22.76 8.53
N TRP A 110 2.26 22.78 9.59
CA TRP A 110 3.66 23.20 9.55
C TRP A 110 4.59 21.99 9.63
N LYS A 111 5.54 21.89 8.71
CA LYS A 111 6.62 20.90 8.72
C LYS A 111 7.93 21.56 9.11
N TYR A 112 8.58 21.05 10.14
CA TYR A 112 9.83 21.58 10.68
C TYR A 112 10.67 20.46 11.30
N LYS A 113 11.98 20.70 11.45
CA LYS A 113 12.94 19.71 11.99
C LYS A 113 12.85 19.65 13.51
N LYS A 114 12.76 18.43 14.06
CA LYS A 114 12.87 18.18 15.50
C LYS A 114 14.25 18.65 15.98
N VAL A 115 14.26 19.46 17.03
CA VAL A 115 15.41 20.26 17.44
C VAL A 115 16.56 19.41 18.01
N THR A 116 17.78 19.87 17.74
CA THR A 116 19.11 19.33 18.08
C THR A 116 19.54 19.61 19.54
N ALA A 117 20.83 19.52 19.89
CA ALA A 117 21.39 19.60 21.26
C ALA A 117 20.96 20.79 22.15
N LEU A 118 20.40 21.87 21.57
CA LEU A 118 20.07 23.09 22.29
C LEU A 118 18.85 22.93 23.26
N PRO A 119 17.74 22.28 22.88
CA PRO A 119 16.67 21.93 23.82
C PRO A 119 17.00 20.87 24.85
N LEU A 120 18.06 20.08 24.66
CA LEU A 120 18.57 19.26 25.76
C LEU A 120 19.23 20.15 26.81
N LEU A 121 20.00 21.15 26.37
CA LEU A 121 20.68 22.13 27.23
C LEU A 121 19.74 23.10 27.95
N VAL A 122 18.65 23.52 27.30
CA VAL A 122 17.73 24.57 27.81
C VAL A 122 16.44 23.97 28.37
N GLY A 123 16.23 22.66 28.20
CA GLY A 123 14.97 22.00 28.54
C GLY A 123 14.02 21.89 27.34
N VAL A 124 13.40 20.73 27.17
CA VAL A 124 12.48 20.49 26.05
C VAL A 124 11.23 21.35 26.26
N PRO A 125 10.85 22.25 25.33
CA PRO A 125 9.69 23.11 25.55
C PRO A 125 8.40 22.31 25.71
N THR A 126 7.79 22.37 26.89
CA THR A 126 6.49 21.77 27.22
C THR A 126 5.41 22.84 27.36
N ILE A 127 4.14 22.42 27.49
CA ILE A 127 3.01 23.33 27.73
C ILE A 127 3.10 24.07 29.08
N HIS A 128 3.95 23.60 30.00
CA HIS A 128 4.15 24.18 31.34
C HIS A 128 5.50 24.92 31.48
N GLY A 129 6.19 25.17 30.37
CA GLY A 129 7.53 25.78 30.36
C GLY A 129 8.62 24.82 29.83
N PRO A 130 9.90 25.23 29.86
CA PRO A 130 11.00 24.33 29.53
C PRO A 130 11.00 23.14 30.51
N GLY A 131 10.98 21.91 29.98
CA GLY A 131 11.15 20.69 30.77
C GLY A 131 12.58 20.53 31.28
N GLN A 132 12.88 19.45 31.99
CA GLN A 132 14.19 19.22 32.60
C GLN A 132 15.35 19.30 31.59
N SER A 133 16.38 20.06 31.95
CA SER A 133 17.60 20.20 31.17
C SER A 133 18.59 19.07 31.50
N VAL A 134 19.36 18.62 30.49
CA VAL A 134 20.48 17.70 30.73
C VAL A 134 21.61 18.37 31.53
N ALA A 135 21.63 19.70 31.62
CA ALA A 135 22.54 20.43 32.50
C ALA A 135 22.23 20.20 33.99
N GLU A 136 21.01 19.80 34.33
CA GLU A 136 20.61 19.42 35.71
C GLU A 136 21.17 18.04 36.09
N ILE A 137 21.49 17.19 35.11
CA ILE A 137 22.06 15.86 35.31
C ILE A 137 23.56 15.95 35.59
N SER A 138 24.27 16.85 34.88
CA SER A 138 25.70 17.10 35.10
C SER A 138 26.13 18.46 34.58
N PRO A 139 26.95 19.22 35.33
CA PRO A 139 27.50 20.50 34.87
C PRO A 139 28.31 20.38 33.57
N VAL A 140 28.88 19.20 33.30
CA VAL A 140 29.66 18.93 32.08
C VAL A 140 28.78 18.99 30.82
N LEU A 141 27.47 18.79 30.99
CA LEU A 141 26.47 18.89 29.92
C LEU A 141 25.96 20.33 29.69
N LEU A 142 26.57 21.35 30.32
CA LEU A 142 26.40 22.74 29.90
C LEU A 142 27.11 23.03 28.56
N ASN A 143 28.11 22.22 28.21
CA ASN A 143 28.83 22.34 26.96
C ASN A 143 28.03 21.69 25.82
N GLN A 144 27.61 22.51 24.86
CA GLN A 144 26.83 22.07 23.71
C GLN A 144 27.54 21.00 22.87
N ASP A 145 28.86 21.06 22.73
CA ASP A 145 29.63 20.08 21.97
C ASP A 145 29.76 18.75 22.72
N ARG A 146 29.85 18.79 24.05
CA ARG A 146 29.76 17.59 24.88
C ARG A 146 28.38 16.93 24.75
N ILE A 147 27.30 17.70 24.78
CA ILE A 147 25.94 17.18 24.53
C ILE A 147 25.85 16.54 23.14
N LYS A 148 26.44 17.17 22.10
CA LYS A 148 26.48 16.58 20.75
C LYS A 148 27.27 15.28 20.70
N ALA A 149 28.36 15.16 21.46
CA ALA A 149 29.19 13.96 21.53
C ALA A 149 28.46 12.83 22.27
N GLU A 150 27.95 13.07 23.46
CA GLU A 150 27.17 12.08 24.24
C GLU A 150 25.92 11.65 23.50
N ARG A 151 25.19 12.59 22.89
CA ARG A 151 24.05 12.28 22.02
C ARG A 151 24.45 11.41 20.83
N ARG A 152 25.60 11.67 20.19
CA ARG A 152 26.12 10.82 19.11
C ARG A 152 26.47 9.43 19.61
N THR A 153 27.08 9.31 20.79
CA THR A 153 27.39 8.02 21.42
C THR A 153 26.11 7.24 21.74
N ILE A 154 25.10 7.89 22.30
CA ILE A 154 23.79 7.28 22.61
C ILE A 154 23.04 6.88 21.34
N ILE A 155 23.03 7.73 20.30
CA ILE A 155 22.44 7.39 19.00
C ILE A 155 23.20 6.26 18.31
N ARG A 156 24.53 6.20 18.42
CA ARG A 156 25.36 5.11 17.89
C ARG A 156 25.15 3.79 18.65
N ARG A 157 24.77 3.86 19.93
CA ARG A 157 24.38 2.71 20.75
C ARG A 157 22.91 2.33 20.61
N ALA A 158 22.07 3.24 20.10
CA ALA A 158 20.69 2.95 19.75
C ALA A 158 20.67 2.19 18.41
N PRO A 159 19.88 1.10 18.26
CA PRO A 159 19.79 0.35 17.02
C PRO A 159 19.02 1.19 15.98
N THR A 160 19.72 2.11 15.33
CA THR A 160 19.20 2.87 14.20
C THR A 160 20.08 2.55 13.01
N GLU A 161 19.86 1.37 12.46
CA GLU A 161 20.57 0.93 11.28
C GLU A 161 19.94 1.57 10.04
N LEU A 162 20.68 2.45 9.37
CA LEU A 162 20.28 3.06 8.10
C LEU A 162 21.50 3.10 7.17
N GLY A 163 21.98 1.93 6.81
CA GLY A 163 22.88 1.71 5.67
C GLY A 163 22.29 0.64 4.74
N ALA A 164 22.64 0.64 3.45
CA ALA A 164 22.20 -0.41 2.53
C ALA A 164 22.61 -1.82 3.02
N ASP A 165 23.82 -1.93 3.57
CA ASP A 165 24.36 -3.18 4.16
C ASP A 165 23.54 -3.66 5.36
N SER A 166 22.87 -2.74 6.05
CA SER A 166 22.01 -3.09 7.19
C SER A 166 20.74 -3.80 6.73
N PHE A 167 20.14 -3.40 5.60
CA PHE A 167 19.01 -4.15 5.04
C PHE A 167 19.44 -5.58 4.66
N ILE A 168 20.60 -5.73 4.00
CA ILE A 168 21.11 -7.05 3.61
C ILE A 168 21.32 -7.91 4.85
N ARG A 169 21.94 -7.37 5.90
CA ARG A 169 22.13 -8.09 7.16
C ARG A 169 20.81 -8.42 7.85
N GLN A 170 19.88 -7.47 7.97
CA GLN A 170 18.57 -7.70 8.59
C GLN A 170 17.75 -8.72 7.80
N PHE A 171 17.83 -8.71 6.48
CA PHE A 171 17.15 -9.68 5.63
C PHE A 171 17.75 -11.08 5.81
N ALA A 172 19.08 -11.18 5.87
CA ALA A 172 19.76 -12.44 6.18
C ALA A 172 19.41 -12.95 7.59
N GLU A 173 19.40 -12.08 8.60
CA GLU A 173 18.96 -12.39 9.97
C GLU A 173 17.50 -12.83 10.00
N PHE A 174 16.63 -12.19 9.23
CA PHE A 174 15.22 -12.55 9.11
C PHE A 174 15.04 -13.93 8.49
N GLN A 175 15.76 -14.24 7.41
CA GLN A 175 15.73 -15.57 6.78
C GLN A 175 16.26 -16.65 7.73
N ASN A 176 17.35 -16.36 8.46
CA ASN A 176 17.90 -17.28 9.45
C ASN A 176 16.94 -17.50 10.63
N GLY A 177 16.22 -16.47 11.06
CA GLY A 177 15.22 -16.55 12.12
C GLY A 177 13.90 -17.21 11.69
N HIS A 178 13.60 -17.25 10.38
CA HIS A 178 12.37 -17.82 9.82
C HIS A 178 12.71 -18.75 8.64
N PRO A 179 13.40 -19.88 8.91
CA PRO A 179 13.80 -20.80 7.86
C PRO A 179 12.58 -21.31 7.08
N GLY A 180 12.66 -21.28 5.75
CA GLY A 180 11.59 -21.71 4.85
C GLY A 180 10.45 -20.70 4.66
N PHE A 181 10.45 -19.55 5.35
CA PHE A 181 9.40 -18.53 5.14
C PHE A 181 9.60 -17.74 3.84
N VAL A 182 10.85 -17.37 3.52
CA VAL A 182 11.20 -16.77 2.24
C VAL A 182 11.55 -17.89 1.26
N VAL A 183 10.62 -18.21 0.36
CA VAL A 183 10.76 -19.34 -0.58
C VAL A 183 11.46 -18.94 -1.87
N HIS A 184 11.45 -17.66 -2.22
CA HIS A 184 12.22 -17.11 -3.34
C HIS A 184 12.55 -15.63 -3.09
N SER A 185 13.75 -15.21 -3.47
CA SER A 185 14.13 -13.80 -3.41
C SER A 185 15.08 -13.43 -4.55
N THR A 186 14.69 -12.43 -5.34
CA THR A 186 15.54 -11.77 -6.33
C THR A 186 15.55 -10.27 -6.01
N ILE A 187 16.75 -9.67 -5.92
CA ILE A 187 16.93 -8.25 -5.61
C ILE A 187 17.75 -7.61 -6.73
N GLY A 188 17.21 -6.56 -7.35
CA GLY A 188 17.83 -5.88 -8.49
C GLY A 188 16.84 -4.99 -9.24
N LEU A 189 17.05 -4.85 -10.57
CA LEU A 189 16.13 -4.10 -11.44
C LEU A 189 14.69 -4.63 -11.33
N VAL A 190 14.55 -5.95 -11.34
CA VAL A 190 13.34 -6.68 -10.97
C VAL A 190 13.57 -7.23 -9.57
N THR A 191 12.82 -6.75 -8.60
CA THR A 191 12.88 -7.22 -7.22
C THR A 191 11.58 -7.95 -6.88
N VAL A 192 11.70 -9.22 -6.52
CA VAL A 192 10.59 -10.08 -6.10
C VAL A 192 11.02 -10.85 -4.86
N ILE A 193 10.29 -10.70 -3.77
CA ILE A 193 10.47 -11.49 -2.55
C ILE A 193 9.18 -12.26 -2.33
N VAL A 194 9.26 -13.58 -2.41
CA VAL A 194 8.15 -14.51 -2.26
C VAL A 194 8.20 -15.12 -0.87
N MET A 195 7.07 -15.05 -0.18
CA MET A 195 6.92 -15.48 1.19
C MET A 195 5.78 -16.50 1.28
N GLN A 196 6.01 -17.53 2.08
CA GLN A 196 5.07 -18.62 2.26
C GLN A 196 5.25 -19.26 3.63
N THR A 197 4.15 -19.61 4.29
CA THR A 197 4.21 -20.51 5.45
C THR A 197 3.91 -21.95 5.03
N ARG A 198 4.29 -22.92 5.87
CA ARG A 198 3.94 -24.33 5.63
C ARG A 198 2.42 -24.55 5.49
N TYR A 199 1.62 -23.80 6.24
CA TYR A 199 0.16 -23.84 6.10
C TYR A 199 -0.27 -23.35 4.71
N MET A 200 0.25 -22.21 4.25
CA MET A 200 -0.05 -21.70 2.90
C MET A 200 0.31 -22.72 1.81
N ALA A 201 1.50 -23.32 1.88
CA ALA A 201 1.93 -24.38 0.95
C ALA A 201 0.98 -25.58 0.97
N SER A 202 0.57 -26.03 2.15
CA SER A 202 -0.36 -27.16 2.28
C SER A 202 -1.75 -26.89 1.69
N ASN A 203 -2.19 -25.64 1.57
CA ASN A 203 -3.47 -25.33 0.93
C ASN A 203 -3.37 -25.35 -0.61
N LEU A 204 -2.17 -25.29 -1.19
CA LEU A 204 -1.98 -25.31 -2.65
C LEU A 204 -2.25 -26.69 -3.27
N VAL A 205 -2.12 -27.76 -2.48
CA VAL A 205 -2.44 -29.13 -2.88
C VAL A 205 -3.66 -29.57 -2.09
N SER A 206 -4.82 -29.61 -2.74
CA SER A 206 -6.09 -30.06 -2.14
C SER A 206 -6.50 -31.40 -2.73
N ASP A 207 -6.83 -32.34 -1.85
CA ASP A 207 -7.42 -33.64 -2.23
C ASP A 207 -8.95 -33.53 -2.41
N GLN A 208 -9.52 -32.38 -2.07
CA GLN A 208 -10.95 -32.12 -2.16
C GLN A 208 -11.27 -31.28 -3.39
N LEU A 209 -12.14 -31.83 -4.25
CA LEU A 209 -12.78 -31.13 -5.35
C LEU A 209 -14.22 -30.79 -4.94
N ASN A 210 -14.65 -29.56 -5.21
CA ASN A 210 -16.03 -29.13 -5.04
C ASN A 210 -16.71 -29.05 -6.41
N ASP A 211 -18.00 -29.36 -6.50
CA ASP A 211 -18.77 -29.17 -7.73
C ASP A 211 -18.97 -27.68 -8.09
N GLN A 212 -18.68 -26.78 -7.14
CA GLN A 212 -18.67 -25.33 -7.35
C GLN A 212 -17.36 -24.84 -7.99
N ALA A 213 -17.43 -23.70 -8.68
CA ALA A 213 -16.30 -23.05 -9.35
C ALA A 213 -15.32 -22.35 -8.37
N VAL A 214 -14.92 -23.06 -7.30
CA VAL A 214 -13.95 -22.62 -6.28
C VAL A 214 -12.66 -23.42 -6.34
N ASN A 215 -12.58 -24.43 -7.22
CA ASN A 215 -11.37 -25.21 -7.43
C ASN A 215 -10.33 -24.38 -8.21
N GLY A 216 -9.10 -24.37 -7.73
CA GLY A 216 -7.97 -23.72 -8.39
C GLY A 216 -7.43 -22.52 -7.61
N ILE A 217 -6.43 -21.88 -8.23
CA ILE A 217 -5.69 -20.77 -7.64
C ILE A 217 -6.13 -19.47 -8.32
N VAL A 218 -6.36 -18.42 -7.55
CA VAL A 218 -6.64 -17.07 -8.05
C VAL A 218 -5.47 -16.17 -7.71
N THR A 219 -4.83 -15.60 -8.72
CA THR A 219 -3.68 -14.70 -8.52
C THR A 219 -4.04 -13.27 -8.84
N ASP A 220 -3.87 -12.37 -7.87
CA ASP A 220 -4.21 -10.95 -8.01
C ASP A 220 -3.11 -10.03 -7.45
N ALA A 221 -3.09 -8.79 -7.95
CA ALA A 221 -2.14 -7.75 -7.58
C ALA A 221 -2.81 -6.61 -6.82
N ALA A 222 -2.45 -6.44 -5.55
CA ALA A 222 -2.94 -5.33 -4.74
C ALA A 222 -1.99 -4.12 -4.80
N HIS A 223 -2.51 -3.01 -5.30
CA HIS A 223 -1.84 -1.71 -5.31
C HIS A 223 -1.99 -0.99 -3.96
N GLY A 224 -0.99 -0.19 -3.58
CA GLY A 224 -1.07 0.70 -2.42
C GLY A 224 -0.98 0.02 -1.05
N TYR A 225 -0.70 -1.29 -1.02
CA TYR A 225 -0.39 -2.01 0.22
C TYR A 225 0.97 -1.58 0.79
N TRP A 226 1.96 -1.40 -0.08
CA TRP A 226 3.31 -0.98 0.29
C TRP A 226 3.46 0.54 0.34
N GLN A 227 4.48 1.00 1.07
CA GLN A 227 4.79 2.43 1.15
C GLN A 227 5.23 3.02 -0.19
N ASP A 228 5.94 2.24 -1.00
CA ASP A 228 6.25 2.59 -2.38
C ASP A 228 5.00 2.36 -3.24
N PRO A 229 4.41 3.40 -3.86
CA PRO A 229 3.22 3.25 -4.70
C PRO A 229 3.46 2.44 -5.98
N LYS A 230 4.73 2.21 -6.37
CA LYS A 230 5.08 1.36 -7.52
C LYS A 230 5.16 -0.12 -7.17
N ALA A 231 5.34 -0.43 -5.88
CA ALA A 231 5.43 -1.80 -5.42
C ALA A 231 4.03 -2.43 -5.32
N LEU A 232 3.96 -3.72 -5.61
CA LEU A 232 2.72 -4.50 -5.56
C LEU A 232 2.83 -5.62 -4.54
N LEU A 233 1.69 -5.94 -3.94
CA LEU A 233 1.50 -7.17 -3.20
C LEU A 233 0.81 -8.16 -4.13
N LEU A 234 1.53 -9.18 -4.59
CA LEU A 234 0.93 -10.29 -5.33
C LEU A 234 0.48 -11.38 -4.35
N ILE A 235 -0.73 -11.89 -4.55
CA ILE A 235 -1.26 -12.99 -3.74
C ILE A 235 -1.85 -14.04 -4.68
N SER A 236 -1.36 -15.27 -4.56
CA SER A 236 -2.01 -16.46 -5.09
C SER A 236 -2.87 -17.06 -3.98
N SER A 237 -4.19 -17.07 -4.15
CA SER A 237 -5.16 -17.55 -3.16
C SER A 237 -5.84 -18.83 -3.61
N VAL A 238 -6.20 -19.67 -2.66
CA VAL A 238 -6.95 -20.92 -2.85
C VAL A 238 -8.13 -20.96 -1.90
N TYR A 239 -9.18 -21.71 -2.23
CA TYR A 239 -10.32 -21.85 -1.34
C TYR A 239 -10.05 -22.88 -0.25
N GLY A 240 -10.05 -22.45 1.02
CA GLY A 240 -9.84 -23.33 2.17
C GLY A 240 -11.16 -23.89 2.67
N PHE A 241 -11.43 -25.18 2.42
CA PHE A 241 -12.67 -25.86 2.82
C PHE A 241 -12.87 -25.89 4.34
N ALA A 242 -11.79 -26.01 5.11
CA ALA A 242 -11.87 -25.99 6.58
C ALA A 242 -12.37 -24.64 7.13
N LEU A 243 -12.07 -23.54 6.45
CA LEU A 243 -12.42 -22.17 6.86
C LEU A 243 -13.57 -21.57 6.05
N ASN A 244 -14.02 -22.24 5.00
CA ASN A 244 -15.01 -21.78 4.03
C ASN A 244 -14.69 -20.38 3.46
N CYS A 245 -13.41 -20.07 3.24
CA CYS A 245 -12.97 -18.79 2.69
C CYS A 245 -11.72 -18.91 1.83
N TRP A 246 -11.45 -17.88 1.03
CA TRP A 246 -10.20 -17.78 0.27
C TRP A 246 -9.04 -17.49 1.23
N VAL A 247 -8.03 -18.35 1.18
CA VAL A 247 -6.81 -18.24 1.98
C VAL A 247 -5.60 -18.04 1.07
N PRO A 248 -4.58 -17.28 1.51
CA PRO A 248 -3.35 -17.13 0.74
C PRO A 248 -2.62 -18.47 0.64
N GLY A 249 -2.27 -18.88 -0.57
CA GLY A 249 -1.33 -19.97 -0.85
C GLY A 249 0.09 -19.48 -1.09
N LEU A 250 0.27 -18.25 -1.60
CA LEU A 250 1.56 -17.62 -1.79
C LEU A 250 1.44 -16.10 -1.76
N VAL A 251 2.39 -15.39 -1.14
CA VAL A 251 2.41 -13.93 -1.09
C VAL A 251 3.74 -13.42 -1.63
N SER A 252 3.74 -12.31 -2.36
CA SER A 252 4.99 -11.70 -2.83
C SER A 252 4.98 -10.19 -2.78
N TYR A 253 6.12 -9.65 -2.37
CA TYR A 253 6.49 -8.28 -2.65
C TYR A 253 7.09 -8.20 -4.06
N THR A 254 6.66 -7.22 -4.86
CA THR A 254 7.31 -6.88 -6.13
C THR A 254 7.54 -5.37 -6.20
N ASN A 255 8.65 -4.92 -6.78
CA ASN A 255 8.89 -3.48 -7.03
C ASN A 255 8.24 -2.97 -8.34
N GLY A 256 7.41 -3.78 -8.98
CA GLY A 256 6.76 -3.48 -10.26
C GLY A 256 5.83 -4.59 -10.75
N ALA A 257 5.37 -4.45 -12.00
CA ALA A 257 4.30 -5.25 -12.60
C ALA A 257 4.65 -5.75 -14.02
N SER A 258 5.94 -5.91 -14.34
CA SER A 258 6.35 -6.43 -15.65
C SER A 258 6.19 -7.96 -15.74
N GLU A 259 6.27 -8.51 -16.95
CA GLU A 259 6.28 -9.95 -17.19
C GLU A 259 7.24 -10.69 -16.25
N ASN A 260 8.47 -10.19 -16.08
CA ASN A 260 9.46 -10.81 -15.21
C ASN A 260 9.06 -10.85 -13.73
N HIS A 261 8.30 -9.86 -13.25
CA HIS A 261 7.82 -9.89 -11.85
C HIS A 261 6.82 -11.03 -11.66
N TYR A 262 5.87 -11.15 -12.61
CA TYR A 262 4.89 -12.23 -12.59
C TYR A 262 5.54 -13.60 -12.84
N ARG A 263 6.53 -13.68 -13.73
CA ARG A 263 7.30 -14.90 -13.98
C ARG A 263 7.90 -15.46 -12.70
N LEU A 264 8.60 -14.61 -11.93
CA LEU A 264 9.22 -15.03 -10.67
C LEU A 264 8.20 -15.44 -9.61
N HIS A 265 7.05 -14.75 -9.54
CA HIS A 265 5.95 -15.13 -8.65
C HIS A 265 5.38 -16.51 -9.00
N PHE A 266 5.04 -16.74 -10.28
CA PHE A 266 4.46 -18.00 -10.74
C PHE A 266 5.46 -19.15 -10.70
N LEU A 267 6.73 -18.93 -11.01
CA LEU A 267 7.75 -19.95 -10.89
C LEU A 267 7.87 -20.43 -9.44
N ALA A 268 7.92 -19.51 -8.48
CA ALA A 268 7.93 -19.85 -7.05
C ALA A 268 6.64 -20.58 -6.62
N LEU A 269 5.48 -20.23 -7.19
CA LEU A 269 4.23 -20.94 -6.97
C LEU A 269 4.30 -22.38 -7.46
N PHE A 270 4.80 -22.62 -8.67
CA PHE A 270 4.90 -23.97 -9.24
C PHE A 270 5.89 -24.84 -8.49
N LEU A 271 7.05 -24.28 -8.11
CA LEU A 271 8.03 -24.98 -7.28
C LEU A 271 7.44 -25.35 -5.91
N SER A 272 6.69 -24.44 -5.28
CA SER A 272 6.02 -24.71 -4.01
C SER A 272 4.97 -25.84 -4.12
N ILE A 273 4.16 -25.84 -5.18
CA ILE A 273 3.20 -26.92 -5.46
C ILE A 273 3.94 -28.24 -5.67
N HIS A 274 5.02 -28.22 -6.44
CA HIS A 274 5.82 -29.41 -6.73
C HIS A 274 6.42 -30.01 -5.46
N GLU A 275 7.06 -29.18 -4.63
CA GLU A 275 7.65 -29.60 -3.35
C GLU A 275 6.59 -30.18 -2.41
N GLU A 276 5.41 -29.54 -2.32
CA GLU A 276 4.32 -30.04 -1.51
C GLU A 276 3.74 -31.37 -2.02
N CYS A 277 3.62 -31.54 -3.34
CA CYS A 277 3.22 -32.81 -3.95
C CYS A 277 4.25 -33.92 -3.67
N GLN A 278 5.55 -33.64 -3.81
CA GLN A 278 6.62 -34.59 -3.46
C GLN A 278 6.52 -35.00 -1.99
N ARG A 279 6.30 -34.02 -1.09
CA ARG A 279 6.15 -34.25 0.35
C ARG A 279 4.91 -35.10 0.69
N ARG A 280 3.89 -35.13 -0.17
CA ARG A 280 2.68 -35.95 -0.03
C ARG A 280 2.71 -37.22 -0.88
N GLU A 281 3.81 -37.49 -1.59
CA GLU A 281 3.92 -38.61 -2.52
C GLU A 281 2.78 -38.62 -3.56
N THR A 282 2.36 -37.43 -4.01
CA THR A 282 1.29 -37.22 -4.98
C THR A 282 1.86 -36.88 -6.35
N VAL A 283 1.27 -37.43 -7.42
CA VAL A 283 1.70 -37.15 -8.81
C VAL A 283 1.26 -35.75 -9.22
N ALA A 284 2.22 -34.82 -9.33
CA ALA A 284 1.99 -33.42 -9.68
C ALA A 284 1.75 -33.21 -11.19
N GLY A 285 0.51 -33.44 -11.63
CA GLY A 285 0.07 -33.09 -12.99
C GLY A 285 -0.02 -31.59 -13.24
N ASP A 286 -0.11 -31.20 -14.52
CA ASP A 286 -0.27 -29.79 -14.95
C ASP A 286 -1.53 -29.13 -14.39
N SER A 287 -2.58 -29.90 -14.11
CA SER A 287 -3.85 -29.40 -13.58
C SER A 287 -3.70 -28.66 -12.25
N TYR A 288 -2.73 -29.04 -11.40
CA TYR A 288 -2.43 -28.34 -10.15
C TYR A 288 -1.90 -26.93 -10.36
N LEU A 289 -1.35 -26.64 -11.54
CA LEU A 289 -0.77 -25.35 -11.90
C LEU A 289 -1.80 -24.41 -12.53
N ALA A 290 -3.04 -24.88 -12.73
CA ALA A 290 -4.11 -24.08 -13.31
C ALA A 290 -4.43 -22.86 -12.44
N ASN A 291 -4.59 -21.70 -13.08
CA ASN A 291 -4.70 -20.44 -12.38
C ASN A 291 -5.71 -19.49 -13.05
N VAL A 292 -6.39 -18.72 -12.22
CA VAL A 292 -7.29 -17.64 -12.62
C VAL A 292 -6.58 -16.33 -12.38
N VAL A 293 -6.36 -15.57 -13.45
CA VAL A 293 -5.65 -14.30 -13.42
C VAL A 293 -6.54 -13.15 -13.89
N ASP A 294 -6.07 -11.93 -13.68
CA ASP A 294 -6.64 -10.78 -14.37
C ASP A 294 -6.28 -10.81 -15.88
N PHE A 295 -6.94 -9.99 -16.70
CA PHE A 295 -6.68 -9.95 -18.13
C PHE A 295 -5.42 -9.12 -18.50
N SER A 296 -4.47 -8.92 -17.58
CA SER A 296 -3.25 -8.21 -17.91
C SER A 296 -2.32 -9.09 -18.76
N GLU A 297 -1.81 -8.50 -19.85
CA GLU A 297 -0.92 -9.18 -20.78
C GLU A 297 0.39 -9.61 -20.09
N ALA A 298 0.91 -8.76 -19.21
CA ALA A 298 2.14 -9.05 -18.45
C ALA A 298 1.97 -10.24 -17.49
N GLN A 299 0.81 -10.38 -16.83
CA GLN A 299 0.56 -11.52 -15.94
C GLN A 299 0.40 -12.80 -16.75
N ARG A 300 -0.33 -12.76 -17.87
CA ARG A 300 -0.46 -13.89 -18.81
C ARG A 300 0.89 -14.33 -19.36
N ALA A 301 1.69 -13.40 -19.88
CA ALA A 301 3.02 -13.70 -20.41
C ALA A 301 3.93 -14.27 -19.30
N GLY A 302 3.91 -13.66 -18.11
CA GLY A 302 4.72 -14.12 -16.98
C GLY A 302 4.36 -15.53 -16.52
N PHE A 303 3.07 -15.87 -16.50
CA PHE A 303 2.59 -17.24 -16.22
C PHE A 303 3.12 -18.25 -17.23
N ILE A 304 2.98 -17.95 -18.53
CA ILE A 304 3.41 -18.84 -19.61
C ILE A 304 4.92 -19.06 -19.54
N THR A 305 5.71 -17.99 -19.40
CA THR A 305 7.16 -18.09 -19.30
C THR A 305 7.58 -18.88 -18.06
N ALA A 306 6.95 -18.65 -16.90
CA ALA A 306 7.22 -19.43 -15.69
C ALA A 306 6.89 -20.91 -15.84
N PHE A 307 5.82 -21.24 -16.56
CA PHE A 307 5.42 -22.63 -16.78
C PHE A 307 6.42 -23.36 -17.68
N VAL A 308 6.89 -22.69 -18.73
CA VAL A 308 7.93 -23.21 -19.61
C VAL A 308 9.19 -23.48 -18.80
N ASP A 309 9.69 -22.48 -18.04
CA ASP A 309 10.88 -22.63 -17.19
C ASP A 309 10.73 -23.82 -16.23
N PHE A 310 9.60 -23.90 -15.53
CA PHE A 310 9.32 -24.96 -14.57
C PHE A 310 9.33 -26.35 -15.21
N ARG A 311 8.65 -26.53 -16.36
CA ARG A 311 8.55 -27.84 -17.04
C ARG A 311 9.81 -28.23 -17.82
N THR A 312 10.62 -27.26 -18.23
CA THR A 312 11.96 -27.53 -18.77
C THR A 312 12.87 -28.10 -17.68
N GLU A 313 12.79 -27.58 -16.45
CA GLU A 313 13.58 -28.08 -15.32
C GLU A 313 12.97 -29.35 -14.68
N HIS A 314 11.64 -29.49 -14.70
CA HIS A 314 10.89 -30.58 -14.08
C HIS A 314 9.95 -31.25 -15.11
N PRO A 315 10.52 -31.94 -16.13
CA PRO A 315 9.72 -32.65 -17.12
C PRO A 315 8.92 -33.76 -16.47
N LEU A 316 7.74 -34.06 -17.04
CA LEU A 316 7.00 -35.26 -16.69
C LEU A 316 7.77 -36.49 -17.19
N GLU A 317 7.62 -37.61 -16.48
CA GLU A 317 8.36 -38.84 -16.78
C GLU A 317 8.12 -39.30 -18.23
N GLY A 318 9.20 -39.49 -18.98
CA GLY A 318 9.16 -39.90 -20.38
C GLY A 318 8.80 -38.80 -21.38
N GLU A 319 8.60 -37.56 -20.95
CA GLU A 319 8.33 -36.43 -21.85
C GLU A 319 9.59 -35.62 -22.18
N SER A 320 9.65 -35.11 -23.41
CA SER A 320 10.63 -34.10 -23.84
C SER A 320 9.94 -33.08 -24.74
N PRO A 321 9.03 -32.27 -24.17
CA PRO A 321 8.20 -31.37 -24.94
C PRO A 321 9.03 -30.21 -25.49
N THR A 322 8.69 -29.78 -26.70
CA THR A 322 9.23 -28.55 -27.28
C THR A 322 8.72 -27.33 -26.51
N GLU A 323 9.44 -26.21 -26.59
CA GLU A 323 9.01 -24.94 -25.98
C GLU A 323 7.61 -24.52 -26.46
N LEU A 324 7.29 -24.75 -27.73
CA LEU A 324 5.99 -24.42 -28.31
C LEU A 324 4.85 -25.26 -27.69
N GLU A 325 5.08 -26.56 -27.47
CA GLU A 325 4.12 -27.43 -26.81
C GLU A 325 3.87 -27.00 -25.35
N LEU A 326 4.93 -26.64 -24.62
CA LEU A 326 4.82 -26.12 -23.26
C LEU A 326 4.02 -24.81 -23.21
N ARG A 327 4.26 -23.88 -24.14
CA ARG A 327 3.49 -22.64 -24.23
C ARG A 327 2.01 -22.88 -24.51
N ASN A 328 1.71 -23.82 -25.41
CA ASN A 328 0.32 -24.19 -25.72
C ASN A 328 -0.37 -24.83 -24.51
N ARG A 329 0.32 -25.71 -23.78
CA ARG A 329 -0.17 -26.29 -22.51
C ARG A 329 -0.43 -25.21 -21.46
N ALA A 330 0.52 -24.31 -21.23
CA ALA A 330 0.36 -23.21 -20.27
C ALA A 330 -0.88 -22.35 -20.58
N ALA A 331 -1.15 -22.10 -21.87
CA ALA A 331 -2.29 -21.31 -22.30
C ALA A 331 -3.64 -21.97 -21.99
N THR A 332 -3.74 -23.30 -21.91
CA THR A 332 -5.00 -23.99 -21.58
C THR A 332 -5.30 -23.98 -20.07
N LEU A 333 -4.25 -23.92 -19.25
CA LEU A 333 -4.30 -23.89 -17.78
C LEU A 333 -4.67 -22.52 -17.21
N LEU A 334 -4.55 -21.46 -18.02
CA LEU A 334 -4.87 -20.10 -17.62
C LEU A 334 -6.33 -19.77 -17.93
N LYS A 335 -7.06 -19.27 -16.93
CA LYS A 335 -8.41 -18.74 -17.09
C LYS A 335 -8.45 -17.26 -16.70
N GLY A 336 -9.27 -16.48 -17.40
CA GLY A 336 -9.49 -15.06 -17.06
C GLY A 336 -10.60 -14.87 -16.03
N CYS A 337 -10.43 -13.93 -15.10
CA CYS A 337 -11.44 -13.60 -14.10
C CYS A 337 -12.66 -12.89 -14.69
N ILE A 338 -13.85 -13.52 -14.62
CA ILE A 338 -15.10 -12.98 -15.19
C ILE A 338 -15.48 -11.60 -14.63
N GLN A 339 -15.15 -11.30 -13.37
CA GLN A 339 -15.45 -10.00 -12.76
C GLN A 339 -14.58 -8.91 -13.38
N HIS A 340 -13.29 -9.19 -13.60
CA HIS A 340 -12.40 -8.27 -14.30
C HIS A 340 -12.82 -8.10 -15.77
N PHE A 341 -13.25 -9.17 -16.45
CA PHE A 341 -13.82 -9.07 -17.80
C PHE A 341 -15.04 -8.13 -17.85
N ARG A 342 -16.01 -8.32 -16.94
CA ARG A 342 -17.21 -7.48 -16.84
C ARG A 342 -16.85 -6.03 -16.58
N SER A 343 -15.95 -5.78 -15.62
CA SER A 343 -15.47 -4.43 -15.30
C SER A 343 -14.81 -3.75 -16.51
N GLN A 344 -13.99 -4.48 -17.27
CA GLN A 344 -13.36 -3.97 -18.49
C GLN A 344 -14.38 -3.65 -19.58
N ILE A 345 -15.36 -4.51 -19.84
CA ILE A 345 -16.44 -4.25 -20.80
C ILE A 345 -17.28 -3.04 -20.38
N THR A 346 -17.62 -2.92 -19.09
CA THR A 346 -18.36 -1.77 -18.56
C THR A 346 -17.58 -0.46 -18.76
N ARG A 347 -16.24 -0.50 -18.66
CA ARG A 347 -15.38 0.65 -18.98
C ARG A 347 -15.43 1.01 -20.47
N VAL A 348 -15.35 0.03 -21.37
CA VAL A 348 -15.43 0.25 -22.82
C VAL A 348 -16.79 0.83 -23.21
N LYS A 349 -17.90 0.35 -22.63
CA LYS A 349 -19.25 0.90 -22.87
C LYS A 349 -19.42 2.37 -22.45
N ARG A 350 -18.57 2.90 -21.56
CA ARG A 350 -18.58 4.31 -21.15
C ARG A 350 -17.67 5.21 -22.01
N ILE A 351 -16.89 4.63 -22.93
CA ILE A 351 -16.10 5.41 -23.90
C ILE A 351 -17.05 5.83 -25.03
N GLY A 352 -17.57 7.06 -24.95
CA GLY A 352 -18.43 7.67 -25.99
C GLY A 352 -17.70 8.13 -27.25
N GLY A 353 -16.41 7.83 -27.38
CA GLY A 353 -15.57 8.22 -28.52
C GLY A 353 -14.73 7.06 -28.98
N VAL A 354 -15.32 6.15 -29.75
CA VAL A 354 -14.57 5.20 -30.58
C VAL A 354 -14.21 5.95 -31.86
N VAL A 355 -12.95 6.33 -32.03
CA VAL A 355 -12.45 6.88 -33.29
C VAL A 355 -12.34 5.71 -34.27
N PRO A 356 -13.02 5.74 -35.43
CA PRO A 356 -12.86 4.71 -36.45
C PRO A 356 -11.39 4.68 -36.92
N PRO A 357 -10.82 3.51 -37.22
CA PRO A 357 -9.50 3.43 -37.80
C PRO A 357 -9.58 3.83 -39.29
N ALA A 358 -9.64 5.13 -39.56
CA ALA A 358 -9.17 5.79 -40.79
C ALA A 358 -9.44 7.30 -40.75
N LEU A 359 -8.37 8.09 -40.62
CA LEU A 359 -8.00 9.14 -41.57
C LEU A 359 -6.49 9.40 -41.46
#